data_AF-A0A4Q3CET1-F1
#
_entry.id   AF-A0A4Q3CET1-F1
#
_cell.length_a   1.000
_cell.length_b   1.000
_cell.length_c   1.000
_cell.angle_alpha   90.00
_cell.angle_beta   90.00
_cell.angle_gamma   90.00
#
_symmetry.space_group_name_H-M   'P 1'
#
loop_
_entity.id
_entity.type
_entity.pdbx_description
1 polymer ?
#
loop_
_entity_poly.entity_id
_entity_poly.type
_entity_poly.pdbx_seq_one_letter_code
_entity_poly.pdbx_strand_id
1 'polypeptide(L)'
;VRTENVETPAGSLTSQDLIFTARIDRPFRTPEEFSQLVVAKGDDGVVVRLGDIARVEFGAEEDRSIFRGNGRDTVGIGIVKQSTANVVEVAKVARERGLEVGATLPEDMTLQVNFDGSVFVNAAINEVFLTLGIAVALVVAVIFVFLGSFRATLIPAITVPISLIASFTVLMALGLSINMLTLLALVMAIGLVVDDAIVVLENIHRRIEEESETPLVASYRGTRQVGFAVVATTLVLIAVFVPITFMQGQMGRLFSEFAIAIAAAIAFSMLVALTISPMMASKLLKPHAKDGKQGGFASFVDRQFSRMRKGYSAVYDATVARPIAIAVSFFVLLAGSVGLFLVIPGEYTPQEDRGSFQIMISGPEGASFEYMQPFVEQIEQRLLPMINDGEIERISVRAPGGFGPGGGGFNSGSIQVVLSEWGHRRNGFEIVNDINRKLSDIPGVRAFANMSSAFGRGGNKPIQFVLKGPSYETLVEWRNTFVDALNKDNPGIGQIDWDYKETQQQVRVNVD
;
A
#
# COMPACT_ATOMS: atom_id res chain seq x y z
N VAL A 1 42.31 2.37 -28.65
CA VAL A 1 41.67 3.02 -27.46
C VAL A 1 42.11 2.40 -26.14
N ARG A 2 41.80 1.12 -25.83
CA ARG A 2 42.19 0.52 -24.53
C ARG A 2 43.69 0.53 -24.24
N THR A 3 44.55 0.38 -25.25
CA THR A 3 46.02 0.39 -25.09
C THR A 3 46.58 1.80 -24.82
N GLU A 4 45.98 2.82 -25.42
CA GLU A 4 46.43 4.22 -25.36
C GLU A 4 45.77 5.02 -24.22
N ASN A 5 44.61 4.55 -23.73
CA ASN A 5 43.87 5.16 -22.63
C ASN A 5 44.05 4.34 -21.34
N VAL A 6 45.29 4.24 -20.86
CA VAL A 6 45.66 3.52 -19.63
C VAL A 6 46.32 4.49 -18.65
N GLU A 7 45.94 4.40 -17.38
CA GLU A 7 46.63 5.07 -16.29
C GLU A 7 47.66 4.12 -15.68
N THR A 8 48.93 4.29 -16.05
CA THR A 8 50.04 3.50 -15.50
C THR A 8 50.78 4.27 -14.40
N PRO A 9 51.10 3.65 -13.25
CA PRO A 9 51.90 4.29 -12.21
C PRO A 9 53.32 4.57 -12.73
N ALA A 10 53.82 5.80 -12.54
CA ALA A 10 55.14 6.21 -13.00
C ALA A 10 56.24 6.07 -11.91
N GLY A 11 55.86 5.61 -10.72
CA GLY A 11 56.77 5.45 -9.57
C GLY A 11 56.93 6.74 -8.75
N SER A 12 58.10 6.90 -8.14
CA SER A 12 58.43 8.08 -7.34
C SER A 12 59.87 8.53 -7.61
N LEU A 13 60.07 9.84 -7.60
CA LEU A 13 61.39 10.47 -7.67
C LEU A 13 61.81 10.87 -6.25
N THR A 14 62.83 10.20 -5.73
CA THR A 14 63.34 10.44 -4.38
C THR A 14 64.60 11.31 -4.45
N SER A 15 64.56 12.46 -3.76
CA SER A 15 65.71 13.31 -3.45
C SER A 15 66.16 13.06 -1.99
N GLN A 16 67.24 13.71 -1.54
CA GLN A 16 67.77 13.56 -0.18
C GLN A 16 66.74 13.93 0.91
N ASP A 17 65.95 14.99 0.68
CA ASP A 17 65.01 15.53 1.67
C ASP A 17 63.53 15.40 1.26
N LEU A 18 63.22 14.96 0.03
CA LEU A 18 61.86 14.96 -0.52
C LEU A 18 61.60 13.73 -1.41
N ILE A 19 60.40 13.16 -1.33
CA ILE A 19 59.90 12.14 -2.25
C ILE A 19 58.75 12.75 -3.06
N PHE A 20 58.90 12.79 -4.38
CA PHE A 20 57.85 13.20 -5.31
C PHE A 20 57.19 11.96 -5.92
N THR A 21 55.86 11.88 -5.91
CA THR A 21 55.14 10.82 -6.63
C THR A 21 55.07 11.20 -8.10
N ALA A 22 55.58 10.36 -8.99
CA ALA A 22 55.50 10.56 -10.42
C ALA A 22 54.20 9.91 -10.95
N ARG A 23 53.37 10.71 -11.62
CA ARG A 23 52.13 10.26 -12.27
C ARG A 23 52.22 10.60 -13.75
N ILE A 24 51.92 9.63 -14.61
CA ILE A 24 51.66 9.89 -16.03
C ILE A 24 50.23 10.43 -16.10
N ASP A 25 50.08 11.67 -16.54
CA ASP A 25 48.75 12.26 -16.69
C ASP A 25 48.03 11.62 -17.88
N ARG A 26 46.70 11.50 -17.77
CA ARG A 26 45.85 10.96 -18.83
C ARG A 26 45.74 12.00 -19.95
N PRO A 27 46.17 11.71 -21.19
CA PRO A 27 46.15 12.71 -22.26
C PRO A 27 44.78 12.85 -22.96
N PHE A 28 43.77 12.03 -22.63
CA PHE A 28 42.49 12.00 -23.35
C PHE A 28 41.30 12.18 -22.38
N ARG A 29 40.79 13.42 -22.27
CA ARG A 29 39.59 13.81 -21.52
C ARG A 29 38.53 14.47 -22.40
N THR A 30 38.95 15.05 -23.51
CA THR A 30 38.08 15.76 -24.45
C THR A 30 37.91 14.98 -25.76
N PRO A 31 36.78 15.15 -26.48
CA PRO A 31 36.57 14.55 -27.79
C PRO A 31 37.70 14.88 -28.78
N GLU A 32 38.24 16.10 -28.71
CA GLU A 32 39.34 16.58 -29.54
C GLU A 32 40.62 15.77 -29.29
N GLU A 33 40.96 15.52 -28.02
CA GLU A 33 42.11 14.67 -27.67
C GLU A 33 41.89 13.23 -28.15
N PHE A 34 40.70 12.66 -27.94
CA PHE A 34 40.38 11.31 -28.41
C PHE A 34 40.45 11.21 -29.95
N SER A 35 40.06 12.26 -30.67
CA SER A 35 40.14 12.28 -32.14
C SER A 35 41.58 12.18 -32.65
N GLN A 36 42.55 12.65 -31.87
CA GLN A 36 43.97 12.64 -32.25
C GLN A 36 44.66 11.30 -31.98
N LEU A 37 43.98 10.36 -31.31
CA LEU A 37 44.52 9.05 -30.95
C LEU A 37 44.93 8.27 -32.18
N VAL A 38 46.17 7.77 -32.20
CA VAL A 38 46.70 6.98 -33.31
C VAL A 38 46.15 5.56 -33.24
N VAL A 39 45.50 5.09 -34.31
CA VAL A 39 44.88 3.76 -34.37
C VAL A 39 45.71 2.79 -35.20
N ALA A 40 46.33 3.27 -36.28
CA ALA A 40 47.19 2.47 -37.14
C ALA A 40 48.27 3.33 -37.80
N LYS A 41 49.32 2.67 -38.27
CA LYS A 41 50.34 3.27 -39.13
C LYS A 41 50.45 2.41 -40.39
N GLY A 42 50.21 3.02 -41.54
CA GLY A 42 50.35 2.37 -42.84
C GLY A 42 51.80 2.03 -43.17
N ASP A 43 52.01 1.09 -44.09
CA ASP A 43 53.33 0.65 -44.55
C ASP A 43 54.11 1.79 -45.27
N ASP A 44 53.39 2.79 -45.76
CA ASP A 44 53.87 4.05 -46.34
C ASP A 44 54.28 5.10 -45.29
N GLY A 45 54.09 4.80 -44.00
CA GLY A 45 54.40 5.68 -42.87
C GLY A 45 53.29 6.65 -42.49
N VAL A 46 52.14 6.64 -43.18
CA VAL A 46 50.99 7.49 -42.87
C VAL A 46 50.33 7.02 -41.58
N VAL A 47 50.03 7.97 -40.69
CA VAL A 47 49.41 7.69 -39.39
C VAL A 47 47.91 7.91 -39.51
N VAL A 48 47.11 6.89 -39.20
CA VAL A 48 45.65 6.96 -39.16
C VAL A 48 45.22 7.26 -37.74
N ARG A 49 44.49 8.36 -37.55
CA ARG A 49 43.95 8.78 -36.25
C ARG A 49 42.49 8.32 -36.10
N LEU A 50 42.00 8.30 -34.87
CA LEU A 50 40.63 7.90 -34.56
C LEU A 50 39.61 8.82 -35.23
N GLY A 51 39.90 10.13 -35.28
CA GLY A 51 39.07 11.12 -35.96
C GLY A 51 38.99 10.93 -37.48
N ASP A 52 39.94 10.23 -38.10
CA ASP A 52 39.92 9.94 -39.54
C ASP A 52 38.90 8.83 -39.89
N ILE A 53 38.53 8.00 -38.91
CA ILE A 53 37.69 6.80 -39.12
C ILE A 53 36.42 6.78 -38.25
N ALA A 54 36.26 7.71 -37.31
CA ALA A 54 35.13 7.76 -36.39
C ALA A 54 34.77 9.21 -36.01
N ARG A 55 33.48 9.45 -35.78
CA ARG A 55 33.00 10.68 -35.12
C ARG A 55 33.17 10.53 -33.62
N VAL A 56 33.83 11.52 -33.00
CA VAL A 56 34.09 11.53 -31.56
C VAL A 56 33.35 12.72 -30.95
N GLU A 57 32.41 12.46 -30.06
CA GLU A 57 31.65 13.50 -29.35
C GLU A 57 31.20 13.00 -27.98
N PHE A 58 30.81 13.94 -27.11
CA PHE A 58 30.05 13.58 -25.92
C PHE A 58 28.62 13.24 -26.32
N GLY A 59 28.18 12.04 -25.96
CA GLY A 59 26.82 11.56 -26.22
C GLY A 59 26.28 10.79 -25.01
N ALA A 60 24.98 10.50 -25.04
CA ALA A 60 24.38 9.57 -24.10
C ALA A 60 24.92 8.15 -24.37
N GLU A 61 25.02 7.34 -23.32
CA GLU A 61 25.33 5.91 -23.46
C GLU A 61 24.22 5.18 -24.23
N GLU A 62 22.97 5.62 -24.05
CA GLU A 62 21.80 5.15 -24.77
C GLU A 62 20.94 6.37 -25.15
N ASP A 63 20.78 6.60 -26.45
CA ASP A 63 20.03 7.72 -27.02
C ASP A 63 18.56 7.35 -27.32
N ARG A 64 18.23 6.06 -27.35
CA ARG A 64 16.86 5.55 -27.57
C ARG A 64 16.08 5.51 -26.26
N SER A 65 16.01 6.65 -25.58
CA SER A 65 15.13 6.82 -24.42
C SER A 65 14.61 8.25 -24.30
N ILE A 66 13.32 8.38 -24.00
CA ILE A 66 12.70 9.66 -23.66
C ILE A 66 12.16 9.61 -22.24
N PHE A 67 12.31 10.72 -21.53
CA PHE A 67 11.62 10.97 -20.26
C PHE A 67 11.04 12.38 -20.29
N ARG A 68 9.71 12.48 -20.29
CA ARG A 68 9.00 13.76 -20.44
C ARG A 68 8.07 13.98 -19.27
N GLY A 69 7.93 15.23 -18.86
CA GLY A 69 7.01 15.67 -17.82
C GLY A 69 6.15 16.81 -18.33
N ASN A 70 4.83 16.64 -18.34
CA ASN A 70 3.86 17.65 -18.78
C ASN A 70 4.23 18.30 -20.14
N GLY A 71 4.64 17.51 -21.13
CA GLY A 71 4.98 17.98 -22.47
C GLY A 71 6.39 18.57 -22.62
N ARG A 72 7.25 18.49 -21.61
CA ARG A 72 8.64 18.97 -21.65
C ARG A 72 9.63 17.83 -21.42
N ASP A 73 10.80 17.91 -22.06
CA ASP A 73 11.88 16.96 -21.81
C ASP A 73 12.43 17.15 -20.39
N THR A 74 12.64 16.06 -19.67
CA THR A 74 13.05 16.07 -18.26
C THR A 74 14.04 14.97 -17.97
N VAL A 75 14.86 15.17 -16.95
CA VAL A 75 15.69 14.09 -16.37
C VAL A 75 15.03 13.63 -15.08
N GLY A 76 14.81 12.32 -14.97
CA GLY A 76 14.15 11.70 -13.82
C GLY A 76 15.13 11.01 -12.88
N ILE A 77 15.00 11.25 -11.58
CA ILE A 77 15.69 10.48 -10.54
C ILE A 77 14.63 9.66 -9.80
N GLY A 78 14.74 8.34 -9.87
CA GLY A 78 13.87 7.42 -9.14
C GLY A 78 14.47 7.06 -7.79
N ILE A 79 13.77 7.43 -6.70
CA ILE A 79 14.18 7.05 -5.34
C ILE A 79 13.34 5.86 -4.90
N VAL A 80 14.02 4.75 -4.58
CA VAL A 80 13.36 3.53 -4.10
C VAL A 80 13.77 3.30 -2.66
N LYS A 81 12.78 3.21 -1.77
CA LYS A 81 13.03 2.88 -0.36
C LYS A 81 13.64 1.48 -0.25
N GLN A 82 14.52 1.30 0.73
CA GLN A 82 14.93 -0.04 1.15
C GLN A 82 13.75 -0.79 1.78
N SER A 83 13.82 -2.13 1.84
CA SER A 83 12.71 -2.97 2.28
C SER A 83 12.15 -2.58 3.66
N THR A 84 13.02 -2.26 4.62
CA THR A 84 12.68 -1.89 6.00
C THR A 84 12.51 -0.38 6.22
N ALA A 85 12.84 0.45 5.23
CA ALA A 85 12.79 1.90 5.39
C ALA A 85 11.35 2.44 5.36
N ASN A 86 11.11 3.49 6.15
CA ASN A 86 9.85 4.22 6.20
C ASN A 86 9.69 5.12 4.97
N VAL A 87 8.61 4.93 4.21
CA VAL A 87 8.36 5.69 2.98
C VAL A 87 8.16 7.19 3.21
N VAL A 88 7.52 7.57 4.32
CA VAL A 88 7.26 8.98 4.68
C VAL A 88 8.55 9.68 5.04
N GLU A 89 9.40 9.02 5.83
CA GLU A 89 10.70 9.58 6.21
C GLU A 89 11.65 9.70 5.01
N VAL A 90 11.73 8.67 4.17
CA VAL A 90 12.54 8.71 2.95
C VAL A 90 12.06 9.82 2.01
N ALA A 91 10.75 9.99 1.83
CA ALA A 91 10.20 11.06 1.01
C ALA A 91 10.50 12.46 1.59
N LYS A 92 10.42 12.61 2.92
CA LYS A 92 10.79 13.86 3.60
C LYS A 92 12.26 14.21 3.36
N VAL A 93 13.18 13.28 3.63
CA VAL A 93 14.62 13.50 3.45
C VAL A 93 14.95 13.75 1.98
N ALA A 94 14.34 13.00 1.05
CA ALA A 94 14.52 13.22 -0.38
C ALA A 94 14.08 14.63 -0.83
N ARG A 95 12.97 15.14 -0.26
CA ARG A 95 12.48 16.49 -0.54
C ARG A 95 13.42 17.56 0.01
N GLU A 96 13.88 17.40 1.25
CA GLU A 96 14.85 18.32 1.87
C GLU A 96 16.15 18.39 1.06
N ARG A 97 16.72 17.23 0.68
CA ARG A 97 17.89 17.18 -0.20
C ARG A 97 17.62 17.70 -1.61
N GLY A 98 16.42 17.48 -2.12
CA GLY A 98 15.98 18.04 -3.40
C GLY A 98 16.00 19.58 -3.39
N LEU A 99 15.59 20.21 -2.29
CA LEU A 99 15.65 21.67 -2.15
C LEU A 99 17.10 22.17 -2.10
N GLU A 100 17.98 21.48 -1.36
CA GLU A 100 19.42 21.81 -1.30
C GLU A 100 20.07 21.73 -2.69
N VAL A 101 19.85 20.63 -3.42
CA VAL A 101 20.40 20.45 -4.77
C VAL A 101 19.75 21.42 -5.75
N GLY A 102 18.44 21.65 -5.64
CA GLY A 102 17.71 22.59 -6.48
C GLY A 102 18.28 24.01 -6.41
N ALA A 103 18.80 24.43 -5.27
CA ALA A 103 19.46 25.74 -5.11
C ALA A 103 20.84 25.84 -5.82
N THR A 104 21.45 24.72 -6.18
CA THR A 104 22.73 24.67 -6.93
C THR A 104 22.54 24.54 -8.44
N LEU A 105 21.30 24.37 -8.90
CA LEU A 105 21.00 24.21 -10.32
C LEU A 105 21.16 25.55 -11.07
N PRO A 106 21.53 25.51 -12.35
CA PRO A 106 21.49 26.68 -13.25
C PRO A 106 20.10 27.33 -13.30
N GLU A 107 20.02 28.62 -13.66
CA GLU A 107 18.77 29.39 -13.66
C GLU A 107 17.67 28.82 -14.59
N ASP A 108 18.03 28.04 -15.60
CA ASP A 108 17.14 27.39 -16.56
C ASP A 108 16.68 25.99 -16.14
N MET A 109 17.17 25.47 -15.00
CA MET A 109 16.82 24.14 -14.49
C MET A 109 15.96 24.23 -13.24
N THR A 110 14.85 23.48 -13.23
CA THR A 110 13.97 23.37 -12.05
C THR A 110 13.84 21.93 -11.61
N LEU A 111 14.02 21.69 -10.31
CA LEU A 111 13.74 20.38 -9.72
C LEU A 111 12.27 20.33 -9.25
N GLN A 112 11.54 19.31 -9.68
CA GLN A 112 10.14 19.11 -9.30
C GLN A 112 9.88 17.66 -8.91
N VAL A 113 8.95 17.45 -7.98
CA VAL A 113 8.52 16.10 -7.60
C VAL A 113 7.48 15.61 -8.61
N ASN A 114 7.81 14.54 -9.33
CA ASN A 114 6.91 13.96 -10.33
C ASN A 114 5.92 12.96 -9.75
N PHE A 115 6.34 12.16 -8.75
CA PHE A 115 5.50 11.18 -8.07
C PHE A 115 6.02 10.97 -6.64
N ASP A 116 5.10 10.94 -5.67
CA ASP A 116 5.42 10.71 -4.26
C ASP A 116 4.41 9.74 -3.63
N GLY A 117 4.84 8.50 -3.41
CA GLY A 117 4.00 7.47 -2.77
C GLY A 117 3.69 7.76 -1.30
N SER A 118 4.41 8.68 -0.64
CA SER A 118 4.13 9.05 0.76
C SER A 118 2.87 9.88 0.90
N VAL A 119 2.41 10.57 -0.16
CA VAL A 119 1.19 11.40 -0.13
C VAL A 119 -0.02 10.55 0.23
N PHE A 120 -0.22 9.43 -0.49
CA PHE A 120 -1.28 8.48 -0.18
C PHE A 120 -1.14 7.88 1.22
N VAL A 121 0.07 7.48 1.62
CA VAL A 121 0.31 6.87 2.92
C VAL A 121 0.02 7.84 4.07
N ASN A 122 0.43 9.12 3.95
CA ASN A 122 0.14 10.14 4.95
C ASN A 122 -1.37 10.45 5.03
N ALA A 123 -2.03 10.60 3.88
CA ALA A 123 -3.48 10.81 3.85
C ALA A 123 -4.23 9.66 4.51
N ALA A 124 -3.85 8.42 4.20
CA ALA A 124 -4.48 7.23 4.76
C ALA A 124 -4.21 7.08 6.27
N ILE A 125 -3.01 7.40 6.77
CA ILE A 125 -2.70 7.43 8.20
C ILE A 125 -3.53 8.49 8.92
N ASN A 126 -3.63 9.70 8.36
CA ASN A 126 -4.42 10.79 8.93
C ASN A 126 -5.91 10.42 9.01
N GLU A 127 -6.45 9.80 7.95
CA GLU A 127 -7.84 9.35 7.92
C GLU A 127 -8.10 8.28 8.98
N VAL A 128 -7.16 7.35 9.20
CA VAL A 128 -7.31 6.36 10.28
C VAL A 128 -7.26 7.02 11.66
N PHE A 129 -6.39 8.00 11.90
CA PHE A 129 -6.39 8.73 13.18
C PHE A 129 -7.70 9.49 13.41
N LEU A 130 -8.24 10.13 12.37
CA LEU A 130 -9.55 10.78 12.42
C LEU A 130 -10.65 9.76 12.74
N THR A 131 -10.68 8.64 12.02
CA THR A 131 -11.64 7.56 12.20
C THR A 131 -11.55 6.95 13.60
N LEU A 132 -10.34 6.75 14.13
CA LEU A 132 -10.09 6.27 15.48
C LEU A 132 -10.65 7.26 16.51
N GLY A 133 -10.43 8.57 16.33
CA GLY A 133 -11.00 9.61 17.16
C GLY A 133 -12.53 9.64 17.14
N ILE A 134 -13.13 9.53 15.95
CA ILE A 134 -14.58 9.45 15.77
C ILE A 134 -15.14 8.19 16.43
N ALA A 135 -14.50 7.04 16.25
CA ALA A 135 -14.95 5.77 16.81
C ALA A 135 -14.92 5.80 18.35
N VAL A 136 -13.84 6.30 18.96
CA VAL A 136 -13.76 6.47 20.41
C VAL A 136 -14.82 7.46 20.90
N ALA A 137 -15.01 8.59 20.21
CA ALA A 137 -16.04 9.57 20.56
C ALA A 137 -17.46 8.98 20.49
N LEU A 138 -17.76 8.18 19.46
CA LEU A 138 -19.04 7.49 19.31
C LEU A 138 -19.26 6.46 20.41
N VAL A 139 -18.24 5.66 20.74
CA VAL A 139 -18.30 4.71 21.86
C VAL A 139 -18.61 5.45 23.16
N VAL A 140 -17.88 6.52 23.46
CA VAL A 140 -18.09 7.35 24.65
C VAL A 140 -19.50 7.94 24.66
N ALA A 141 -19.98 8.45 23.51
CA ALA A 141 -21.32 9.02 23.39
C ALA A 141 -22.41 7.97 23.64
N VAL A 142 -22.27 6.76 23.07
CA VAL A 142 -23.20 5.65 23.30
C VAL A 142 -23.18 5.26 24.78
N ILE A 143 -22.02 5.04 25.36
CA ILE A 143 -21.87 4.68 26.80
C ILE A 143 -22.50 5.76 27.69
N PHE A 144 -22.32 7.04 27.36
CA PHE A 144 -22.95 8.14 28.08
C PHE A 144 -24.48 8.09 28.01
N VAL A 145 -25.04 7.76 26.85
CA VAL A 145 -26.49 7.59 26.68
C VAL A 145 -27.00 6.41 27.52
N PHE A 146 -26.25 5.31 27.62
CA PHE A 146 -26.64 4.13 28.40
C PHE A 146 -26.53 4.34 29.91
N LEU A 147 -25.40 4.88 30.40
CA LEU A 147 -25.13 5.02 31.83
C LEU A 147 -25.68 6.33 32.43
N GLY A 148 -26.01 7.32 31.60
CA GLY A 148 -26.50 8.64 32.03
C GLY A 148 -25.53 9.43 32.91
N SER A 149 -24.28 8.95 33.08
CA SER A 149 -23.30 9.53 34.00
C SER A 149 -21.95 9.76 33.33
N PHE A 150 -21.52 11.02 33.36
CA PHE A 150 -20.24 11.44 32.78
C PHE A 150 -19.05 10.73 33.43
N ARG A 151 -19.11 10.47 34.75
CA ARG A 151 -18.02 9.83 35.50
C ARG A 151 -17.85 8.36 35.15
N ALA A 152 -18.93 7.61 34.94
CA ALA A 152 -18.82 6.22 34.53
C ALA A 152 -18.31 6.13 33.09
N THR A 153 -18.78 7.03 32.22
CA THR A 153 -18.34 7.10 30.81
C THR A 153 -16.84 7.38 30.67
N LEU A 154 -16.25 8.15 31.59
CA LEU A 154 -14.82 8.46 31.60
C LEU A 154 -13.92 7.23 31.74
N ILE A 155 -14.44 6.13 32.30
CA ILE A 155 -13.66 4.90 32.51
C ILE A 155 -13.32 4.25 31.16
N PRO A 156 -14.29 3.81 30.32
CA PRO A 156 -14.04 3.36 28.95
C PRO A 156 -13.32 4.38 28.07
N ALA A 157 -13.62 5.68 28.24
CA ALA A 157 -12.98 6.74 27.47
C ALA A 157 -11.45 6.80 27.65
N ILE A 158 -10.95 6.36 28.82
CA ILE A 158 -9.52 6.35 29.15
C ILE A 158 -8.92 4.96 28.92
N THR A 159 -9.62 3.90 29.32
CA THR A 159 -9.09 2.54 29.25
C THR A 159 -8.89 2.07 27.82
N VAL A 160 -9.79 2.41 26.90
CA VAL A 160 -9.73 1.98 25.49
C VAL A 160 -8.50 2.55 24.78
N PRO A 161 -8.22 3.88 24.79
CA PRO A 161 -6.96 4.41 24.25
C PRO A 161 -5.71 3.79 24.89
N ILE A 162 -5.71 3.54 26.21
CA ILE A 162 -4.58 2.93 26.89
C ILE A 162 -4.31 1.51 26.35
N SER A 163 -5.34 0.69 26.18
CA SER A 163 -5.19 -0.67 25.64
C SER A 163 -4.68 -0.68 24.21
N LEU A 164 -5.17 0.25 23.37
CA LEU A 164 -4.68 0.41 22.00
C LEU A 164 -3.22 0.89 21.97
N ILE A 165 -2.86 1.88 22.80
CA ILE A 165 -1.49 2.36 22.89
C ILE A 165 -0.55 1.25 23.38
N ALA A 166 -0.99 0.47 24.37
CA ALA A 166 -0.21 -0.64 24.90
C ALA A 166 0.07 -1.72 23.86
N SER A 167 -0.87 -1.96 22.93
CA SER A 167 -0.69 -2.93 21.83
C SER A 167 0.52 -2.62 20.94
N PHE A 168 0.88 -1.33 20.75
CA PHE A 168 2.08 -0.95 20.01
C PHE A 168 3.37 -1.44 20.66
N THR A 169 3.37 -1.70 21.97
CA THR A 169 4.53 -2.30 22.66
C THR A 169 4.82 -3.70 22.13
N VAL A 170 3.77 -4.49 21.85
CA VAL A 170 3.92 -5.84 21.28
C VAL A 170 4.34 -5.76 19.83
N LEU A 171 3.75 -4.85 19.04
CA LEU A 171 4.16 -4.62 17.66
C LEU A 171 5.64 -4.22 17.57
N MET A 172 6.08 -3.31 18.43
CA MET A 172 7.47 -2.87 18.54
C MET A 172 8.39 -4.02 18.97
N ALA A 173 8.00 -4.82 19.97
CA ALA A 173 8.80 -5.94 20.46
C ALA A 173 8.99 -7.04 19.39
N LEU A 174 8.00 -7.21 18.50
CA LEU A 174 8.05 -8.17 17.40
C LEU A 174 8.63 -7.58 16.10
N GLY A 175 9.02 -6.29 16.10
CA GLY A 175 9.56 -5.61 14.92
C GLY A 175 8.54 -5.43 13.79
N LEU A 176 7.24 -5.40 14.11
CA LEU A 176 6.17 -5.22 13.15
C LEU A 176 5.99 -3.74 12.80
N SER A 177 5.65 -3.48 11.54
CA SER A 177 5.47 -2.11 11.04
C SER A 177 4.08 -1.56 11.38
N ILE A 178 3.98 -0.24 11.53
CA ILE A 178 2.67 0.43 11.51
C ILE A 178 2.32 0.69 10.04
N ASN A 179 1.29 0.00 9.56
CA ASN A 179 0.73 0.15 8.22
C ASN A 179 -0.80 0.12 8.25
N MET A 180 -1.41 0.28 7.08
CA MET A 180 -2.86 0.33 6.92
C MET A 180 -3.59 -0.89 7.51
N LEU A 181 -3.03 -2.09 7.41
CA LEU A 181 -3.65 -3.30 7.94
C LEU A 181 -3.58 -3.32 9.47
N THR A 182 -2.43 -3.01 10.05
CA THR A 182 -2.31 -2.92 11.52
C THR A 182 -3.19 -1.81 12.10
N LEU A 183 -3.34 -0.69 11.40
CA LEU A 183 -4.20 0.41 11.81
C LEU A 183 -5.68 0.03 11.71
N LEU A 184 -6.08 -0.65 10.63
CA LEU A 184 -7.43 -1.20 10.49
C LEU A 184 -7.75 -2.23 11.58
N ALA A 185 -6.79 -3.09 11.92
CA ALA A 185 -6.88 -4.01 13.05
C ALA A 185 -7.19 -3.27 14.36
N LEU A 186 -6.48 -2.18 14.65
CA LEU A 186 -6.71 -1.38 15.86
C LEU A 186 -8.10 -0.70 15.86
N VAL A 187 -8.57 -0.22 14.71
CA VAL A 187 -9.93 0.35 14.60
C VAL A 187 -10.99 -0.71 14.89
N MET A 188 -10.87 -1.91 14.32
CA MET A 188 -11.80 -3.00 14.61
C MET A 188 -11.69 -3.52 16.04
N ALA A 189 -10.48 -3.49 16.62
CA ALA A 189 -10.26 -3.88 18.00
C ALA A 189 -11.01 -2.98 18.98
N ILE A 190 -11.31 -1.71 18.66
CA ILE A 190 -12.09 -0.81 19.54
C ILE A 190 -13.37 -1.49 20.03
N GLY A 191 -14.16 -2.08 19.13
CA GLY A 191 -15.41 -2.73 19.50
C GLY A 191 -15.23 -3.91 20.46
N LEU A 192 -14.13 -4.65 20.30
CA LEU A 192 -13.79 -5.82 21.14
C LEU A 192 -13.20 -5.38 22.49
N VAL A 193 -12.36 -4.34 22.49
CA VAL A 193 -11.66 -3.81 23.67
C VAL A 193 -12.62 -3.08 24.61
N VAL A 194 -13.62 -2.41 24.04
CA VAL A 194 -14.63 -1.68 24.83
C VAL A 194 -15.48 -2.64 25.67
N ASP A 195 -15.76 -3.84 25.16
CA ASP A 195 -16.66 -4.80 25.82
C ASP A 195 -16.15 -5.21 27.22
N ASP A 196 -14.86 -5.55 27.35
CA ASP A 196 -14.28 -5.93 28.64
C ASP A 196 -14.44 -4.83 29.71
N ALA A 197 -14.15 -3.58 29.33
CA ALA A 197 -14.27 -2.44 30.23
C ALA A 197 -15.73 -2.16 30.59
N ILE A 198 -16.66 -2.32 29.64
CA ILE A 198 -18.10 -2.17 29.88
C ILE A 198 -18.61 -3.25 30.83
N VAL A 199 -18.30 -4.52 30.58
CA VAL A 199 -18.79 -5.63 31.41
C VAL A 199 -18.36 -5.47 32.87
N VAL A 200 -17.09 -5.09 33.10
CA VAL A 200 -16.59 -4.81 34.45
C VAL A 200 -17.28 -3.59 35.05
N LEU A 201 -17.35 -2.48 34.31
CA LEU A 201 -17.97 -1.24 34.78
C LEU A 201 -19.45 -1.42 35.13
N GLU A 202 -20.23 -2.04 34.25
CA GLU A 202 -21.66 -2.29 34.42
C GLU A 202 -21.91 -3.18 35.63
N ASN A 203 -21.09 -4.22 35.83
CA ASN A 203 -21.24 -5.09 36.99
C ASN A 203 -20.90 -4.37 38.30
N ILE A 204 -19.90 -3.48 38.31
CA ILE A 204 -19.59 -2.63 39.46
C ILE A 204 -20.73 -1.64 39.70
N HIS A 205 -21.24 -0.99 38.66
CA HIS A 205 -22.33 -0.03 38.73
C HIS A 205 -23.60 -0.67 39.28
N ARG A 206 -23.98 -1.85 38.76
CA ARG A 206 -25.12 -2.64 39.25
C ARG A 206 -25.02 -2.93 40.75
N ARG A 207 -23.83 -3.28 41.28
CA ARG A 207 -23.66 -3.54 42.73
C ARG A 207 -23.75 -2.27 43.58
N ILE A 208 -23.33 -1.12 43.05
CA ILE A 208 -23.49 0.16 43.74
C ILE A 208 -24.99 0.52 43.82
N GLU A 209 -25.73 0.33 42.74
CA GLU A 209 -27.15 0.71 42.65
C GLU A 209 -28.10 -0.30 43.32
N GLU A 210 -28.02 -1.58 42.94
CA GLU A 210 -28.96 -2.62 43.37
C GLU A 210 -28.60 -3.18 44.75
N GLU A 211 -27.31 -3.38 45.02
CA GLU A 211 -26.83 -3.97 46.29
C GLU A 211 -26.43 -2.91 47.34
N SER A 212 -26.46 -1.61 46.98
CA SER A 212 -26.08 -0.50 47.86
C SER A 212 -24.67 -0.61 48.45
N GLU A 213 -23.73 -1.24 47.72
CA GLU A 213 -22.34 -1.38 48.16
C GLU A 213 -21.55 -0.06 48.00
N THR A 214 -20.54 0.17 48.84
CA THR A 214 -19.63 1.31 48.64
C THR A 214 -18.79 1.10 47.37
N PRO A 215 -18.40 2.18 46.64
CA PRO A 215 -17.67 2.05 45.37
C PRO A 215 -16.42 1.16 45.44
N LEU A 216 -15.70 1.19 46.57
CA LEU A 216 -14.52 0.34 46.77
C LEU A 216 -14.88 -1.14 46.88
N VAL A 217 -15.91 -1.48 47.67
CA VAL A 217 -16.37 -2.86 47.86
C VAL A 217 -16.99 -3.40 46.58
N ALA A 218 -17.84 -2.59 45.93
CA ALA A 218 -18.45 -2.92 44.65
C ALA A 218 -17.40 -3.14 43.56
N SER A 219 -16.33 -2.33 43.52
CA SER A 219 -15.23 -2.51 42.56
C SER A 219 -14.50 -3.84 42.76
N TYR A 220 -14.22 -4.21 44.01
CA TYR A 220 -13.57 -5.50 44.32
C TYR A 220 -14.48 -6.70 44.01
N ARG A 221 -15.70 -6.71 44.56
CA ARG A 221 -16.64 -7.84 44.41
C ARG A 221 -17.21 -7.94 43.00
N GLY A 222 -17.53 -6.81 42.39
CA GLY A 222 -18.02 -6.70 41.03
C GLY A 222 -17.01 -7.25 40.03
N THR A 223 -15.75 -6.81 40.11
CA THR A 223 -14.69 -7.33 39.23
C THR A 223 -14.46 -8.83 39.46
N ARG A 224 -14.42 -9.29 40.72
CA ARG A 224 -14.19 -10.71 41.03
C ARG A 224 -15.31 -11.61 40.51
N GLN A 225 -16.54 -11.11 40.43
CA GLN A 225 -17.68 -11.85 39.91
C GLN A 225 -17.59 -12.10 38.41
N VAL A 226 -17.15 -11.11 37.63
CA VAL A 226 -17.07 -11.20 36.15
C VAL A 226 -15.68 -11.55 35.63
N GLY A 227 -14.64 -11.50 36.47
CA GLY A 227 -13.24 -11.62 36.04
C GLY A 227 -12.95 -12.90 35.26
N PHE A 228 -13.51 -14.04 35.69
CA PHE A 228 -13.35 -15.31 34.95
C PHE A 228 -13.98 -15.23 33.54
N ALA A 229 -15.17 -14.65 33.42
CA ALA A 229 -15.87 -14.52 32.14
C ALA A 229 -15.10 -13.59 31.17
N VAL A 230 -14.56 -12.48 31.68
CA VAL A 230 -13.72 -11.54 30.89
C VAL A 230 -12.45 -12.25 30.39
N VAL A 231 -11.74 -12.98 31.26
CA VAL A 231 -10.55 -13.74 30.84
C VAL A 231 -10.90 -14.81 29.81
N ALA A 232 -11.98 -15.57 30.04
CA ALA A 232 -12.37 -16.66 29.14
C ALA A 232 -12.76 -16.16 27.75
N THR A 233 -13.57 -15.09 27.68
CA THR A 233 -13.99 -14.49 26.40
C THR A 233 -12.82 -13.89 25.64
N THR A 234 -11.92 -13.19 26.33
CA THR A 234 -10.66 -12.68 25.76
C THR A 234 -9.82 -13.80 25.16
N LEU A 235 -9.61 -14.90 25.88
CA LEU A 235 -8.83 -16.04 25.39
C LEU A 235 -9.47 -16.72 24.18
N VAL A 236 -10.80 -16.80 24.14
CA VAL A 236 -11.53 -17.32 22.97
C VAL A 236 -11.30 -16.41 21.75
N LEU A 237 -11.40 -15.09 21.92
CA LEU A 237 -11.13 -14.14 20.83
C LEU A 237 -9.69 -14.26 20.33
N ILE A 238 -8.71 -14.34 21.24
CA ILE A 238 -7.31 -14.57 20.87
C ILE A 238 -7.17 -15.89 20.10
N ALA A 239 -7.83 -16.97 20.54
CA ALA A 239 -7.81 -18.26 19.85
C ALA A 239 -8.44 -18.23 18.46
N VAL A 240 -9.34 -17.28 18.17
CA VAL A 240 -9.90 -17.07 16.82
C VAL A 240 -8.89 -16.37 15.89
N PHE A 241 -8.13 -15.39 16.40
CA PHE A 241 -7.21 -14.60 15.58
C PHE A 241 -5.80 -15.20 15.45
N VAL A 242 -5.27 -15.85 16.49
CA VAL A 242 -3.91 -16.44 16.48
C VAL A 242 -3.68 -17.41 15.31
N PRO A 243 -4.63 -18.29 14.91
CA PRO A 243 -4.47 -19.18 13.76
C PRO A 243 -4.10 -18.48 12.45
N ILE A 244 -4.55 -17.24 12.27
CA ILE A 244 -4.28 -16.43 11.07
C ILE A 244 -2.77 -16.18 10.91
N THR A 245 -2.02 -16.11 12.02
CA THR A 245 -0.57 -15.89 12.00
C THR A 245 0.23 -17.03 11.35
N PHE A 246 -0.37 -18.23 11.26
CA PHE A 246 0.23 -19.41 10.63
C PHE A 246 -0.10 -19.52 9.13
N MET A 247 -0.87 -18.59 8.56
CA MET A 247 -1.11 -18.55 7.12
C MET A 247 0.22 -18.37 6.37
N GLN A 248 0.37 -19.07 5.25
CA GLN A 248 1.58 -19.01 4.43
C GLN A 248 1.44 -18.03 3.26
N GLY A 249 2.56 -17.74 2.60
CA GLY A 249 2.59 -16.92 1.39
C GLY A 249 2.54 -15.41 1.65
N GLN A 250 2.18 -14.65 0.62
CA GLN A 250 2.05 -13.19 0.74
C GLN A 250 0.86 -12.79 1.61
N MET A 251 -0.25 -13.52 1.50
CA MET A 251 -1.43 -13.32 2.35
C MET A 251 -1.09 -13.50 3.83
N GLY A 252 -0.39 -14.58 4.17
CA GLY A 252 0.07 -14.82 5.53
C GLY A 252 0.86 -13.66 6.11
N ARG A 253 1.86 -13.15 5.38
CA ARG A 253 2.65 -12.01 5.85
C ARG A 253 1.82 -10.77 6.18
N LEU A 254 0.82 -10.46 5.36
CA LEU A 254 -0.06 -9.29 5.57
C LEU A 254 -1.03 -9.51 6.74
N PHE A 255 -1.69 -10.67 6.80
CA PHE A 255 -2.70 -10.95 7.81
C PHE A 255 -2.11 -11.35 9.17
N SER A 256 -0.84 -11.79 9.23
CA SER A 256 -0.15 -12.04 10.49
C SER A 256 0.02 -10.75 11.31
N GLU A 257 0.43 -9.65 10.68
CA GLU A 257 0.58 -8.36 11.37
C GLU A 257 -0.76 -7.85 11.90
N PHE A 258 -1.80 -7.97 11.08
CA PHE A 258 -3.18 -7.67 11.44
C PHE A 258 -3.65 -8.48 12.65
N ALA A 259 -3.48 -9.81 12.63
CA ALA A 259 -3.94 -10.70 13.69
C ALA A 259 -3.21 -10.46 15.01
N ILE A 260 -1.89 -10.22 14.95
CA ILE A 260 -1.08 -9.90 16.13
C ILE A 260 -1.51 -8.57 16.75
N ALA A 261 -1.78 -7.54 15.94
CA ALA A 261 -2.26 -6.24 16.41
C ALA A 261 -3.59 -6.36 17.18
N ILE A 262 -4.56 -7.10 16.64
CA ILE A 262 -5.84 -7.36 17.30
C ILE A 262 -5.65 -8.16 18.59
N ALA A 263 -4.90 -9.27 18.53
CA ALA A 263 -4.67 -10.12 19.70
C ALA A 263 -3.97 -9.36 20.84
N ALA A 264 -3.00 -8.51 20.51
CA ALA A 264 -2.31 -7.65 21.47
C ALA A 264 -3.29 -6.62 22.09
N ALA A 265 -4.09 -5.94 21.28
CA ALA A 265 -5.08 -4.98 21.77
C ALA A 265 -6.10 -5.63 22.72
N ILE A 266 -6.62 -6.81 22.37
CA ILE A 266 -7.55 -7.59 23.20
C ILE A 266 -6.88 -8.07 24.50
N ALA A 267 -5.63 -8.55 24.44
CA ALA A 267 -4.91 -8.97 25.63
C ALA A 267 -4.68 -7.80 26.61
N PHE A 268 -4.29 -6.63 26.10
CA PHE A 268 -4.16 -5.43 26.94
C PHE A 268 -5.50 -4.87 27.40
N SER A 269 -6.58 -5.03 26.62
CA SER A 269 -7.94 -4.74 27.06
C SER A 269 -8.30 -5.49 28.33
N MET A 270 -8.17 -6.82 28.33
CA MET A 270 -8.42 -7.66 29.49
C MET A 270 -7.61 -7.19 30.71
N LEU A 271 -6.32 -6.91 30.53
CA LEU A 271 -5.45 -6.44 31.61
C LEU A 271 -5.95 -5.10 32.18
N VAL A 272 -6.25 -4.13 31.32
CA VAL A 272 -6.73 -2.79 31.72
C VAL A 272 -8.14 -2.86 32.32
N ALA A 273 -9.02 -3.71 31.79
CA ALA A 273 -10.36 -3.95 32.30
C ALA A 273 -10.37 -4.53 33.70
N LEU A 274 -9.42 -5.40 34.05
CA LEU A 274 -9.34 -6.03 35.37
C LEU A 274 -8.47 -5.26 36.38
N THR A 275 -7.74 -4.23 35.96
CA THR A 275 -6.83 -3.47 36.82
C THR A 275 -7.19 -1.99 36.93
N ILE A 276 -7.18 -1.26 35.81
CA ILE A 276 -7.41 0.19 35.76
C ILE A 276 -8.90 0.50 35.92
N SER A 277 -9.78 -0.27 35.26
CA SER A 277 -11.23 -0.01 35.33
C SER A 277 -11.80 -0.09 36.76
N PRO A 278 -11.48 -1.12 37.57
CA PRO A 278 -11.95 -1.21 38.95
C PRO A 278 -11.31 -0.14 39.84
N MET A 279 -10.04 0.20 39.60
CA MET A 279 -9.36 1.28 40.33
C MET A 279 -10.07 2.62 40.08
N MET A 280 -10.32 2.96 38.82
CA MET A 280 -11.03 4.18 38.45
C MET A 280 -12.47 4.16 38.96
N ALA A 281 -13.18 3.04 38.83
CA ALA A 281 -14.55 2.88 39.33
C ALA A 281 -14.64 3.15 40.84
N SER A 282 -13.68 2.65 41.63
CA SER A 282 -13.64 2.86 43.08
C SER A 282 -13.48 4.33 43.50
N LYS A 283 -12.93 5.18 42.62
CA LYS A 283 -12.65 6.60 42.87
C LYS A 283 -13.65 7.55 42.22
N LEU A 284 -14.14 7.21 41.03
CA LEU A 284 -14.97 8.06 40.20
C LEU A 284 -16.47 7.81 40.38
N LEU A 285 -16.87 6.57 40.63
CA LEU A 285 -18.29 6.25 40.83
C LEU A 285 -18.75 6.75 42.20
N LYS A 286 -19.94 7.35 42.21
CA LYS A 286 -20.63 7.73 43.44
C LYS A 286 -21.95 6.96 43.52
N PRO A 287 -22.37 6.53 44.72
CA PRO A 287 -23.72 6.02 44.92
C PRO A 287 -24.73 7.10 44.50
N HIS A 288 -25.78 6.72 43.79
CA HIS A 288 -26.89 7.64 43.59
C HIS A 288 -27.49 8.01 44.96
N ALA A 289 -27.70 9.31 45.18
CA ALA A 289 -28.43 9.77 46.35
C ALA A 289 -29.86 9.21 46.25
N LYS A 290 -30.35 8.59 47.34
CA LYS A 290 -31.74 8.08 47.45
C LYS A 290 -32.82 9.15 47.20
N ASP A 291 -32.43 10.43 47.17
CA ASP A 291 -33.31 11.57 46.90
C ASP A 291 -33.26 12.03 45.42
N GLY A 292 -33.95 11.29 44.56
CA GLY A 292 -35.05 11.87 43.77
C GLY A 292 -34.79 12.94 42.71
N LYS A 293 -33.58 13.16 42.18
CA LYS A 293 -33.40 13.99 40.97
C LYS A 293 -32.33 13.44 40.02
N GLN A 294 -32.64 12.33 39.34
CA GLN A 294 -31.99 12.08 38.05
C GLN A 294 -32.37 13.22 37.09
N GLY A 295 -31.41 13.74 36.32
CA GLY A 295 -31.69 14.71 35.27
C GLY A 295 -32.74 14.17 34.30
N GLY A 296 -33.58 15.04 33.73
CA GLY A 296 -34.74 14.65 32.91
C GLY A 296 -34.40 13.69 31.77
N PHE A 297 -33.21 13.79 31.18
CA PHE A 297 -32.74 12.90 30.11
C PHE A 297 -32.48 11.46 30.58
N ALA A 298 -31.77 11.25 31.69
CA ALA A 298 -31.47 9.91 32.22
C ALA A 298 -32.76 9.16 32.59
N SER A 299 -33.70 9.84 33.27
CA SER A 299 -34.99 9.24 33.63
C SER A 299 -35.89 8.91 32.42
N PHE A 300 -35.75 9.67 31.32
CA PHE A 300 -36.43 9.35 30.06
C PHE A 300 -35.85 8.08 29.42
N VAL A 301 -34.52 7.96 29.41
CA VAL A 301 -33.81 6.78 28.89
C VAL A 301 -34.19 5.53 29.70
N ASP A 302 -34.12 5.57 31.03
CA ASP A 302 -34.53 4.45 31.90
C ASP A 302 -35.98 4.01 31.64
N ARG A 303 -36.89 4.97 31.44
CA ARG A 303 -38.30 4.67 31.14
C ARG A 303 -38.49 4.02 29.77
N GLN A 304 -37.64 4.31 28.79
CA GLN A 304 -37.68 3.62 27.50
C GLN A 304 -37.02 2.25 27.55
N PHE A 305 -35.87 2.13 28.23
CA PHE A 305 -35.22 0.84 28.44
C PHE A 305 -36.10 -0.15 29.18
N SER A 306 -36.82 0.29 30.22
CA SER A 306 -37.76 -0.57 30.94
C SER A 306 -38.92 -1.05 30.07
N ARG A 307 -39.42 -0.23 29.13
CA ARG A 307 -40.42 -0.65 28.13
C ARG A 307 -39.83 -1.67 27.15
N MET A 308 -38.64 -1.40 26.62
CA MET A 308 -37.95 -2.30 25.72
C MET A 308 -37.65 -3.65 26.38
N ARG A 309 -37.20 -3.65 27.64
CA ARG A 309 -36.95 -4.86 28.44
C ARG A 309 -38.21 -5.70 28.64
N LYS A 310 -39.35 -5.06 28.93
CA LYS A 310 -40.64 -5.77 29.04
C LYS A 310 -41.07 -6.39 27.71
N GLY A 311 -40.91 -5.65 26.61
CA GLY A 311 -41.18 -6.16 25.26
C GLY A 311 -40.27 -7.33 24.89
N TYR A 312 -38.97 -7.19 25.12
CA TYR A 312 -37.98 -8.24 24.90
C TYR A 312 -38.29 -9.49 25.73
N SER A 313 -38.61 -9.34 27.03
CA SER A 313 -38.98 -10.47 27.90
C SER A 313 -40.20 -11.23 27.36
N ALA A 314 -41.25 -10.51 26.95
CA ALA A 314 -42.45 -11.15 26.40
C ALA A 314 -42.15 -11.95 25.13
N VAL A 315 -41.29 -11.43 24.24
CA VAL A 315 -40.85 -12.14 23.03
C VAL A 315 -39.97 -13.33 23.39
N TYR A 316 -39.03 -13.17 24.32
CA TYR A 316 -38.16 -14.24 24.80
C TYR A 316 -38.98 -15.40 25.39
N ASP A 317 -39.90 -15.12 26.30
CA ASP A 317 -40.75 -16.12 26.96
C ASP A 317 -41.62 -16.87 25.93
N ALA A 318 -42.17 -16.15 24.95
CA ALA A 318 -42.94 -16.74 23.86
C ALA A 318 -42.10 -17.62 22.91
N THR A 319 -40.83 -17.27 22.72
CA THR A 319 -39.92 -17.95 21.78
C THR A 319 -39.29 -19.18 22.41
N VAL A 320 -38.81 -19.09 23.65
CA VAL A 320 -38.21 -20.21 24.39
C VAL A 320 -39.20 -21.36 24.61
N ALA A 321 -40.50 -21.06 24.69
CA ALA A 321 -41.55 -22.07 24.73
C ALA A 321 -41.66 -22.93 23.45
N ARG A 322 -40.94 -22.59 22.36
CA ARG A 322 -41.03 -23.25 21.05
C ARG A 322 -39.65 -23.71 20.54
N PRO A 323 -38.99 -24.69 21.20
CA PRO A 323 -37.62 -25.10 20.87
C PRO A 323 -37.44 -25.64 19.45
N ILE A 324 -38.46 -26.33 18.90
CA ILE A 324 -38.43 -26.84 17.52
C ILE A 324 -38.40 -25.68 16.51
N ALA A 325 -39.20 -24.63 16.74
CA ALA A 325 -39.21 -23.46 15.85
C ALA A 325 -37.85 -22.75 15.86
N ILE A 326 -37.21 -22.65 17.02
CA ILE A 326 -35.84 -22.12 17.16
C ILE A 326 -34.86 -23.00 16.36
N ALA A 327 -34.88 -24.31 16.55
CA ALA A 327 -33.99 -25.23 15.83
C ALA A 327 -34.17 -25.15 14.31
N VAL A 328 -35.42 -25.14 13.83
CA VAL A 328 -35.71 -24.97 12.39
C VAL A 328 -35.20 -23.63 11.89
N SER A 329 -35.45 -22.54 12.62
CA SER A 329 -34.97 -21.20 12.24
C SER A 329 -33.44 -21.14 12.18
N PHE A 330 -32.75 -21.80 13.11
CA PHE A 330 -31.29 -21.92 13.13
C PHE A 330 -30.77 -22.61 11.87
N PHE A 331 -31.33 -23.78 11.52
CA PHE A 331 -30.89 -24.51 10.33
C PHE A 331 -31.24 -23.77 9.03
N VAL A 332 -32.37 -23.06 8.98
CA VAL A 332 -32.73 -22.22 7.83
C VAL A 332 -31.75 -21.06 7.67
N LEU A 333 -31.41 -20.36 8.75
CA LEU A 333 -30.42 -19.28 8.73
C LEU A 333 -29.01 -19.79 8.39
N LEU A 334 -28.64 -20.97 8.92
CA LEU A 334 -27.37 -21.61 8.60
C LEU A 334 -27.29 -21.97 7.12
N ALA A 335 -28.34 -22.61 6.58
CA ALA A 335 -28.41 -22.96 5.15
C ALA A 335 -28.41 -21.70 4.26
N GLY A 336 -29.11 -20.64 4.68
CA GLY A 336 -29.08 -19.35 4.00
C GLY A 336 -27.68 -18.71 4.02
N SER A 337 -26.98 -18.75 5.15
CA SER A 337 -25.61 -18.24 5.29
C SER A 337 -24.63 -19.01 4.42
N VAL A 338 -24.68 -20.35 4.43
CA VAL A 338 -23.87 -21.20 3.55
C VAL A 338 -24.20 -20.93 2.07
N GLY A 339 -25.48 -20.80 1.73
CA GLY A 339 -25.92 -20.46 0.38
C GLY A 339 -25.36 -19.12 -0.10
N LEU A 340 -25.42 -18.08 0.75
CA LEU A 340 -24.82 -16.77 0.45
C LEU A 340 -23.29 -16.84 0.33
N PHE A 341 -22.63 -17.58 1.23
CA PHE A 341 -21.17 -17.75 1.19
C PHE A 341 -20.67 -18.36 -0.12
N LEU A 342 -21.44 -19.29 -0.71
CA LEU A 342 -21.10 -19.91 -1.99
C LEU A 342 -21.33 -19.00 -3.20
N VAL A 343 -22.12 -17.93 -3.05
CA VAL A 343 -22.46 -17.01 -4.14
C VAL A 343 -21.60 -15.74 -4.13
N ILE A 344 -21.11 -15.32 -2.96
CA ILE A 344 -20.29 -14.12 -2.83
C ILE A 344 -18.91 -14.36 -3.47
N PRO A 345 -18.51 -13.56 -4.48
CA PRO A 345 -17.19 -13.69 -5.08
C PRO A 345 -16.10 -13.29 -4.08
N GLY A 346 -15.03 -14.08 -4.05
CA GLY A 346 -13.85 -13.77 -3.25
C GLY A 346 -12.96 -12.78 -3.99
N GLU A 347 -12.63 -11.67 -3.34
CA GLU A 347 -11.62 -10.72 -3.81
C GLU A 347 -10.46 -10.66 -2.81
N TYR A 348 -9.23 -10.53 -3.33
CA TYR A 348 -8.05 -10.46 -2.48
C TYR A 348 -8.02 -9.15 -1.69
N THR A 349 -8.19 -8.03 -2.38
CA THR A 349 -8.11 -6.68 -1.84
C THR A 349 -9.04 -5.78 -2.65
N PRO A 350 -9.77 -4.85 -2.00
CA PRO A 350 -10.61 -3.91 -2.72
C PRO A 350 -9.74 -3.03 -3.64
N GLN A 351 -10.31 -2.60 -4.75
CA GLN A 351 -9.65 -1.61 -5.60
C GLN A 351 -9.78 -0.24 -4.94
N GLU A 352 -8.65 0.45 -4.75
CA GLU A 352 -8.59 1.74 -4.08
C GLU A 352 -8.10 2.84 -5.01
N ASP A 353 -8.62 4.05 -4.81
CA ASP A 353 -8.11 5.22 -5.49
C ASP A 353 -6.87 5.77 -4.79
N ARG A 354 -5.69 5.41 -5.29
CA ARG A 354 -4.40 5.81 -4.72
C ARG A 354 -3.89 7.18 -5.18
N GLY A 355 -4.69 7.95 -5.93
CA GLY A 355 -4.27 9.25 -6.47
C GLY A 355 -3.27 9.16 -7.62
N SER A 356 -3.00 7.96 -8.14
CA SER A 356 -2.13 7.75 -9.28
C SER A 356 -2.48 6.47 -10.01
N PHE A 357 -2.22 6.44 -11.31
CA PHE A 357 -2.38 5.26 -12.15
C PHE A 357 -1.30 5.23 -13.23
N GLN A 358 -1.13 4.08 -13.86
CA GLN A 358 -0.12 3.88 -14.90
C GLN A 358 -0.79 3.49 -16.22
N ILE A 359 -0.34 4.09 -17.31
CA ILE A 359 -0.71 3.72 -18.68
C ILE A 359 0.45 2.92 -19.25
N MET A 360 0.19 1.65 -19.53
CA MET A 360 1.14 0.75 -20.18
C MET A 360 0.90 0.83 -21.69
N ILE A 361 1.94 1.11 -22.46
CA ILE A 361 1.89 1.25 -23.91
C ILE A 361 2.75 0.13 -24.50
N SER A 362 2.17 -0.67 -25.39
CA SER A 362 2.85 -1.77 -26.06
C SER A 362 2.64 -1.67 -27.57
N GLY A 363 3.72 -1.51 -28.31
CA GLY A 363 3.75 -1.57 -29.76
C GLY A 363 3.78 -3.00 -30.30
N PRO A 364 3.76 -3.14 -31.64
CA PRO A 364 3.99 -4.40 -32.31
C PRO A 364 5.37 -4.96 -31.97
N GLU A 365 5.55 -6.26 -32.18
CA GLU A 365 6.83 -6.90 -31.97
C GLU A 365 7.85 -6.40 -33.00
N GLY A 366 9.08 -6.15 -32.53
CA GLY A 366 10.13 -5.56 -33.36
C GLY A 366 9.97 -4.06 -33.63
N ALA A 367 8.94 -3.40 -33.09
CA ALA A 367 8.82 -1.95 -33.20
C ALA A 367 10.03 -1.25 -32.55
N SER A 368 10.59 -0.27 -33.27
CA SER A 368 11.72 0.52 -32.79
C SER A 368 11.28 1.63 -31.85
N PHE A 369 12.26 2.27 -31.20
CA PHE A 369 12.02 3.44 -30.38
C PHE A 369 11.38 4.59 -31.19
N GLU A 370 11.86 4.80 -32.40
CA GLU A 370 11.39 5.84 -33.34
C GLU A 370 9.95 5.56 -33.80
N TYR A 371 9.54 4.29 -33.85
CA TYR A 371 8.14 3.93 -34.07
C TYR A 371 7.28 4.30 -32.86
N MET A 372 7.75 4.01 -31.65
CA MET A 372 6.97 4.23 -30.42
C MET A 372 6.83 5.70 -30.03
N GLN A 373 7.89 6.50 -30.24
CA GLN A 373 7.95 7.90 -29.84
C GLN A 373 6.71 8.74 -30.22
N PRO A 374 6.27 8.79 -31.50
CA PRO A 374 5.13 9.63 -31.88
C PRO A 374 3.81 9.18 -31.22
N PHE A 375 3.62 7.89 -30.98
CA PHE A 375 2.43 7.40 -30.29
C PHE A 375 2.44 7.77 -28.81
N VAL A 376 3.59 7.67 -28.17
CA VAL A 376 3.76 8.04 -26.76
C VAL A 376 3.52 9.54 -26.57
N GLU A 377 4.03 10.38 -27.47
CA GLU A 377 3.77 11.83 -27.49
C GLU A 377 2.30 12.15 -27.81
N GLN A 378 1.67 11.43 -28.75
CA GLN A 378 0.25 11.59 -29.04
C GLN A 378 -0.62 11.27 -27.82
N ILE A 379 -0.29 10.21 -27.08
CA ILE A 379 -1.00 9.84 -25.85
C ILE A 379 -0.82 10.93 -24.79
N GLU A 380 0.40 11.45 -24.61
CA GLU A 380 0.68 12.59 -23.71
C GLU A 380 -0.21 13.79 -24.07
N GLN A 381 -0.23 14.19 -25.34
CA GLN A 381 -1.01 15.34 -25.83
C GLN A 381 -2.51 15.19 -25.58
N ARG A 382 -3.07 13.97 -25.66
CA ARG A 382 -4.49 13.71 -25.35
C ARG A 382 -4.82 13.87 -23.86
N LEU A 383 -3.83 13.73 -22.99
CA LEU A 383 -3.99 13.83 -21.54
C LEU A 383 -3.73 15.25 -21.02
N LEU A 384 -2.95 16.08 -21.74
CA LEU A 384 -2.67 17.48 -21.35
C LEU A 384 -3.93 18.32 -21.06
N PRO A 385 -5.05 18.23 -21.81
CA PRO A 385 -6.27 18.97 -21.47
C PRO A 385 -6.81 18.65 -20.07
N MET A 386 -6.65 17.41 -19.61
CA MET A 386 -7.13 16.98 -18.29
C MET A 386 -6.29 17.56 -17.13
N ILE A 387 -5.09 18.10 -17.42
CA ILE A 387 -4.34 18.93 -16.48
C ILE A 387 -5.02 20.30 -16.32
N ASN A 388 -5.44 20.91 -17.44
CA ASN A 388 -6.13 22.20 -17.41
C ASN A 388 -7.51 22.12 -16.75
N ASP A 389 -8.19 20.98 -16.90
CA ASP A 389 -9.46 20.68 -16.23
C ASP A 389 -9.29 20.41 -14.72
N GLY A 390 -8.04 20.29 -14.24
CA GLY A 390 -7.71 20.06 -12.84
C GLY A 390 -7.87 18.61 -12.39
N GLU A 391 -8.12 17.65 -13.27
CA GLU A 391 -8.24 16.23 -12.91
C GLU A 391 -6.88 15.56 -12.69
N ILE A 392 -5.89 15.96 -13.49
CA ILE A 392 -4.52 15.44 -13.46
C ILE A 392 -3.59 16.53 -12.95
N GLU A 393 -2.74 16.19 -11.99
CA GLU A 393 -1.70 17.10 -11.49
C GLU A 393 -0.43 17.00 -12.33
N ARG A 394 0.01 15.76 -12.63
CA ARG A 394 1.23 15.50 -13.40
C ARG A 394 1.13 14.28 -14.29
N ILE A 395 1.84 14.35 -15.41
CA ILE A 395 2.04 13.27 -16.37
C ILE A 395 3.55 13.09 -16.51
N SER A 396 4.04 11.88 -16.31
CA SER A 396 5.43 11.49 -16.53
C SER A 396 5.48 10.35 -17.54
N VAL A 397 6.06 10.65 -18.69
CA VAL A 397 6.10 9.77 -19.85
C VAL A 397 7.49 9.16 -19.98
N ARG A 398 7.54 7.88 -20.31
CA ARG A 398 8.79 7.20 -20.65
C ARG A 398 8.60 6.22 -21.80
N ALA A 399 9.59 6.19 -22.70
CA ALA A 399 9.80 5.09 -23.63
C ALA A 399 11.32 4.85 -23.76
N PRO A 400 11.84 3.62 -23.62
CA PRO A 400 11.18 2.38 -23.22
C PRO A 400 10.52 2.45 -21.83
N GLY A 401 9.50 1.62 -21.56
CA GLY A 401 8.76 1.68 -20.28
C GLY A 401 9.57 1.35 -19.02
N GLY A 402 10.75 0.72 -19.18
CA GLY A 402 11.63 0.31 -18.09
C GLY A 402 12.45 1.46 -17.46
N PHE A 403 13.11 1.21 -16.33
CA PHE A 403 14.10 2.12 -15.75
C PHE A 403 15.51 1.69 -16.16
N GLY A 404 16.32 2.62 -16.67
CA GLY A 404 17.74 2.42 -16.99
C GLY A 404 18.03 1.88 -18.41
N PRO A 405 19.30 1.88 -18.83
CA PRO A 405 19.72 1.36 -20.14
C PRO A 405 19.38 -0.13 -20.26
N GLY A 406 18.47 -0.48 -21.17
CA GLY A 406 18.02 -1.87 -21.37
C GLY A 406 16.92 -2.37 -20.41
N GLY A 407 16.33 -1.51 -19.58
CA GLY A 407 15.30 -1.89 -18.61
C GLY A 407 13.94 -2.35 -19.19
N GLY A 408 13.76 -2.28 -20.51
CA GLY A 408 12.53 -2.72 -21.22
C GLY A 408 12.74 -2.79 -22.73
N GLY A 409 11.83 -3.48 -23.44
CA GLY A 409 11.87 -3.54 -24.90
C GLY A 409 11.59 -2.18 -25.54
N PHE A 410 12.27 -1.86 -26.64
CA PHE A 410 12.08 -0.60 -27.39
C PHE A 410 10.66 -0.43 -27.96
N ASN A 411 9.88 -1.51 -28.01
CA ASN A 411 8.47 -1.52 -28.38
C ASN A 411 7.52 -1.23 -27.20
N SER A 412 8.01 -0.68 -26.09
CA SER A 412 7.20 -0.41 -24.89
C SER A 412 7.28 1.06 -24.46
N GLY A 413 6.22 1.55 -23.84
CA GLY A 413 6.16 2.86 -23.20
C GLY A 413 5.36 2.77 -21.91
N SER A 414 5.61 3.70 -21.00
CA SER A 414 4.88 3.82 -19.74
C SER A 414 4.62 5.28 -19.44
N ILE A 415 3.38 5.61 -19.10
CA ILE A 415 3.02 6.93 -18.60
C ILE A 415 2.52 6.77 -17.17
N GLN A 416 3.23 7.38 -16.23
CA GLN A 416 2.76 7.54 -14.86
C GLN A 416 1.93 8.81 -14.78
N VAL A 417 0.68 8.69 -14.34
CA VAL A 417 -0.21 9.83 -14.13
C VAL A 417 -0.46 10.00 -12.64
N VAL A 418 -0.32 11.23 -12.16
CA VAL A 418 -0.68 11.65 -10.80
C VAL A 418 -1.94 12.48 -10.90
N LEU A 419 -2.99 12.02 -10.23
CA LEU A 419 -4.27 12.70 -10.16
C LEU A 419 -4.23 13.81 -9.11
N SER A 420 -5.06 14.83 -9.29
CA SER A 420 -5.25 15.88 -8.28
C SER A 420 -5.80 15.31 -6.96
N GLU A 421 -5.81 16.12 -5.90
CA GLU A 421 -6.26 15.69 -4.57
C GLU A 421 -7.72 15.18 -4.56
N TRP A 422 -7.99 14.18 -3.72
CA TRP A 422 -9.35 13.65 -3.50
C TRP A 422 -10.31 14.77 -3.08
N GLY A 423 -11.50 14.82 -3.68
CA GLY A 423 -12.52 15.86 -3.44
C GLY A 423 -12.52 17.01 -4.46
N HIS A 424 -11.41 17.26 -5.17
CA HIS A 424 -11.33 18.25 -6.25
C HIS A 424 -11.50 17.64 -7.65
N ARG A 425 -11.67 16.32 -7.74
CA ARG A 425 -11.79 15.56 -8.99
C ARG A 425 -12.83 14.45 -8.87
N ARG A 426 -13.21 13.89 -10.02
CA ARG A 426 -14.02 12.66 -10.11
C ARG A 426 -13.26 11.45 -9.55
N ASN A 427 -14.01 10.36 -9.33
CA ASN A 427 -13.46 9.09 -8.90
C ASN A 427 -12.37 8.62 -9.88
N GLY A 428 -11.22 8.16 -9.37
CA GLY A 428 -10.07 7.79 -10.21
C GLY A 428 -10.38 6.65 -11.18
N PHE A 429 -11.25 5.70 -10.81
CA PHE A 429 -11.65 4.62 -11.71
C PHE A 429 -12.52 5.12 -12.87
N GLU A 430 -13.34 6.15 -12.65
CA GLU A 430 -14.08 6.80 -13.74
C GLU A 430 -13.14 7.50 -14.71
N ILE A 431 -12.12 8.19 -14.19
CA ILE A 431 -11.08 8.86 -14.99
C ILE A 431 -10.28 7.82 -15.80
N VAL A 432 -9.84 6.73 -15.17
CA VAL A 432 -9.13 5.64 -15.84
C VAL A 432 -9.98 5.02 -16.95
N ASN A 433 -11.27 4.80 -16.70
CA ASN A 433 -12.19 4.27 -17.70
C ASN A 433 -12.44 5.24 -18.87
N ASP A 434 -12.54 6.54 -18.60
CA ASP A 434 -12.64 7.57 -19.63
C ASP A 434 -11.37 7.65 -20.49
N ILE A 435 -10.21 7.59 -19.86
CA ILE A 435 -8.91 7.55 -20.55
C ILE A 435 -8.81 6.29 -21.41
N ASN A 436 -9.13 5.11 -20.88
CA ASN A 436 -9.12 3.87 -21.68
C ASN A 436 -10.03 3.96 -22.91
N ARG A 437 -11.18 4.64 -22.84
CA ARG A 437 -12.02 4.90 -24.02
C ARG A 437 -11.34 5.85 -24.99
N LYS A 438 -10.75 6.95 -24.51
CA LYS A 438 -10.01 7.95 -25.30
C LYS A 438 -8.70 7.44 -25.93
N LEU A 439 -8.17 6.31 -25.46
CA LEU A 439 -6.96 5.68 -26.01
C LEU A 439 -7.28 4.52 -26.95
N SER A 440 -8.52 4.03 -26.95
CA SER A 440 -8.93 2.84 -27.73
C SER A 440 -8.94 3.05 -29.24
N ASP A 441 -8.99 4.31 -29.70
CA ASP A 441 -9.01 4.70 -31.12
C ASP A 441 -7.62 4.91 -31.72
N ILE A 442 -6.53 4.74 -30.96
CA ILE A 442 -5.16 4.91 -31.47
C ILE A 442 -4.75 3.61 -32.19
N PRO A 443 -4.66 3.59 -33.54
CA PRO A 443 -4.19 2.42 -34.25
C PRO A 443 -2.68 2.27 -34.10
N GLY A 444 -2.18 1.04 -34.08
CA GLY A 444 -0.74 0.76 -34.15
C GLY A 444 -0.03 0.59 -32.80
N VAL A 445 -0.63 0.98 -31.68
CA VAL A 445 -0.16 0.64 -30.32
C VAL A 445 -1.32 0.23 -29.43
N ARG A 446 -1.05 -0.58 -28.41
CA ARG A 446 -2.01 -0.91 -27.35
C ARG A 446 -1.67 -0.09 -26.11
N ALA A 447 -2.57 0.78 -25.68
CA ALA A 447 -2.40 1.59 -24.47
C ALA A 447 -3.51 1.31 -23.47
N PHE A 448 -3.15 0.97 -22.22
CA PHE A 448 -4.10 0.67 -21.16
C PHE A 448 -3.72 1.34 -19.85
N ALA A 449 -4.63 2.14 -19.33
CA ALA A 449 -4.57 2.74 -18.01
C ALA A 449 -5.07 1.74 -16.94
N ASN A 450 -4.27 1.51 -15.92
CA ASN A 450 -4.60 0.69 -14.76
C ASN A 450 -4.25 1.42 -13.47
N MET A 451 -5.17 1.36 -12.49
CA MET A 451 -4.94 1.94 -11.17
C MET A 451 -3.75 1.29 -10.48
N SER A 452 -2.96 2.07 -9.74
CA SER A 452 -1.83 1.51 -9.00
C SER A 452 -2.31 0.51 -7.94
N SER A 453 -1.82 -0.73 -8.00
CA SER A 453 -2.19 -1.81 -7.06
C SER A 453 -1.86 -1.45 -5.61
N ALA A 454 -2.67 -1.94 -4.66
CA ALA A 454 -2.42 -1.84 -3.22
C ALA A 454 -1.18 -2.65 -2.79
N PHE A 455 -0.94 -3.81 -3.41
CA PHE A 455 0.13 -4.74 -3.04
C PHE A 455 0.95 -5.18 -4.27
N GLY A 456 2.27 -5.24 -4.09
CA GLY A 456 3.21 -5.65 -5.14
C GLY A 456 3.50 -4.55 -6.17
N ARG A 457 4.72 -4.56 -6.72
CA ARG A 457 5.20 -3.61 -7.73
C ARG A 457 4.93 -4.05 -9.17
N GLY A 458 4.21 -5.15 -9.37
CA GLY A 458 4.07 -5.79 -10.67
C GLY A 458 2.68 -5.58 -11.26
N GLY A 459 2.61 -5.01 -12.46
CA GLY A 459 1.43 -5.07 -13.35
C GLY A 459 1.17 -6.46 -13.93
N ASN A 460 1.50 -7.49 -13.14
CA ASN A 460 1.40 -8.88 -13.52
C ASN A 460 -0.07 -9.29 -13.56
N LYS A 461 -0.46 -10.03 -14.61
CA LYS A 461 -1.83 -10.53 -14.74
C LYS A 461 -2.18 -11.47 -13.56
N PRO A 462 -3.45 -11.52 -13.12
CA PRO A 462 -3.88 -12.29 -11.94
C PRO A 462 -3.58 -13.79 -12.02
N ILE A 463 -3.51 -14.35 -13.23
CA ILE A 463 -3.23 -15.76 -13.48
C ILE A 463 -1.97 -15.86 -14.34
N GLN A 464 -1.03 -16.70 -13.90
CA GLN A 464 0.24 -16.94 -14.60
C GLN A 464 0.49 -18.43 -14.70
N PHE A 465 0.94 -18.86 -15.88
CA PHE A 465 1.36 -20.23 -16.13
C PHE A 465 2.78 -20.23 -16.67
N VAL A 466 3.60 -21.17 -16.20
CA VAL A 466 4.94 -21.40 -16.73
C VAL A 466 4.91 -22.72 -17.49
N LEU A 467 4.90 -22.63 -18.81
CA LEU A 467 5.07 -23.78 -19.69
C LEU A 467 6.56 -24.13 -19.75
N LYS A 468 6.90 -25.38 -19.44
CA LYS A 468 8.26 -25.92 -19.54
C LYS A 468 8.29 -27.03 -20.56
N GLY A 469 9.26 -27.01 -21.46
CA GLY A 469 9.38 -27.96 -22.55
C GLY A 469 10.83 -28.12 -22.99
N PRO A 470 11.14 -29.18 -23.77
CA PRO A 470 12.49 -29.52 -24.19
C PRO A 470 13.06 -28.60 -25.28
N SER A 471 12.21 -27.90 -26.03
CA SER A 471 12.60 -26.93 -27.06
C SER A 471 11.56 -25.81 -27.22
N TYR A 472 11.93 -24.72 -27.88
CA TYR A 472 11.01 -23.60 -28.15
C TYR A 472 9.87 -24.00 -29.09
N GLU A 473 10.12 -24.85 -30.08
CA GLU A 473 9.10 -25.33 -31.02
C GLU A 473 8.02 -26.12 -30.29
N THR A 474 8.44 -27.04 -29.40
CA THR A 474 7.51 -27.82 -28.56
C THR A 474 6.71 -26.91 -27.62
N LEU A 475 7.35 -25.90 -27.04
CA LEU A 475 6.67 -24.93 -26.17
C LEU A 475 5.59 -24.14 -26.91
N VAL A 476 5.85 -23.75 -28.16
CA VAL A 476 4.89 -23.04 -29.02
C VAL A 476 3.68 -23.91 -29.33
N GLU A 477 3.89 -25.17 -29.69
CA GLU A 477 2.82 -26.13 -29.95
C GLU A 477 1.93 -26.32 -28.70
N TRP A 478 2.55 -26.53 -27.55
CA TRP A 478 1.82 -26.71 -26.28
C TRP A 478 1.11 -25.44 -25.83
N ARG A 479 1.74 -24.27 -26.01
CA ARG A 479 1.09 -22.98 -25.77
C ARG A 479 -0.15 -22.83 -26.63
N ASN A 480 -0.06 -23.06 -27.94
CA ASN A 480 -1.21 -22.89 -28.84
C ASN A 480 -2.34 -23.84 -28.45
N THR A 481 -2.01 -25.11 -28.18
CA THR A 481 -2.98 -26.10 -27.71
C THR A 481 -3.67 -25.64 -26.41
N PHE A 482 -2.89 -25.10 -25.47
CA PHE A 482 -3.40 -24.59 -24.18
C PHE A 482 -4.29 -23.35 -24.36
N VAL A 483 -3.87 -22.40 -25.20
CA VAL A 483 -4.61 -21.16 -25.49
C VAL A 483 -5.91 -21.45 -26.23
N ASP A 484 -5.90 -22.37 -27.18
CA ASP A 484 -7.10 -22.78 -27.93
C ASP A 484 -8.13 -23.47 -27.02
N ALA A 485 -7.67 -24.35 -26.13
CA ALA A 485 -8.53 -24.96 -25.11
C ALA A 485 -9.11 -23.89 -24.15
N LEU A 486 -8.28 -22.96 -23.70
CA LEU A 486 -8.71 -21.83 -22.85
C LEU A 486 -9.78 -20.98 -23.51
N ASN A 487 -9.56 -20.57 -24.77
CA ASN A 487 -10.51 -19.75 -25.51
C ASN A 487 -11.83 -20.47 -25.76
N LYS A 488 -11.81 -21.79 -25.96
CA LYS A 488 -13.00 -22.60 -26.19
C LYS A 488 -13.82 -22.81 -24.91
N ASP A 489 -13.15 -23.17 -23.82
CA ASP A 489 -13.82 -23.64 -22.61
C ASP A 489 -14.06 -22.52 -21.58
N ASN A 490 -13.34 -21.40 -21.67
CA ASN A 490 -13.38 -20.30 -20.70
C ASN A 490 -13.43 -18.91 -21.37
N PRO A 491 -14.55 -18.54 -22.03
CA PRO A 491 -14.69 -17.25 -22.73
C PRO A 491 -14.60 -16.03 -21.80
N GLY A 492 -14.66 -16.22 -20.47
CA GLY A 492 -14.45 -15.15 -19.49
C GLY A 492 -12.98 -14.74 -19.30
N ILE A 493 -12.02 -15.50 -19.80
CA ILE A 493 -10.59 -15.18 -19.70
C ILE A 493 -10.17 -14.41 -20.96
N GLY A 494 -10.12 -13.09 -20.84
CA GLY A 494 -9.67 -12.19 -21.91
C GLY A 494 -8.17 -11.89 -21.85
N GLN A 495 -7.65 -11.33 -22.95
CA GLN A 495 -6.29 -10.78 -23.04
C GLN A 495 -5.18 -11.77 -22.65
N ILE A 496 -5.20 -12.98 -23.20
CA ILE A 496 -4.11 -13.94 -23.00
C ILE A 496 -2.83 -13.38 -23.64
N ASP A 497 -1.69 -13.50 -22.96
CA ASP A 497 -0.38 -13.04 -23.44
C ASP A 497 0.71 -14.00 -22.97
N TRP A 498 1.88 -13.93 -23.60
CA TRP A 498 3.01 -14.83 -23.36
C TRP A 498 4.33 -14.15 -23.68
N ASP A 499 5.38 -14.55 -22.97
CA ASP A 499 6.69 -13.88 -23.03
C ASP A 499 7.49 -14.20 -24.30
N TYR A 500 7.43 -15.44 -24.80
CA TYR A 500 8.19 -15.86 -25.98
C TYR A 500 7.45 -15.52 -27.27
N LYS A 501 7.99 -14.55 -28.03
CA LYS A 501 7.38 -14.01 -29.24
C LYS A 501 8.11 -14.48 -30.50
N GLU A 502 7.47 -15.34 -31.29
CA GLU A 502 8.06 -15.91 -32.52
C GLU A 502 8.02 -14.95 -33.70
N THR A 503 7.09 -13.99 -33.69
CA THR A 503 6.94 -13.01 -34.77
C THR A 503 8.00 -11.93 -34.76
N GLN A 504 8.87 -11.88 -33.74
CA GLN A 504 10.02 -11.00 -33.74
C GLN A 504 11.06 -11.48 -34.77
N GLN A 505 11.21 -10.71 -35.84
CA GLN A 505 12.17 -11.02 -36.90
C GLN A 505 13.61 -10.97 -36.36
N GLN A 506 14.42 -11.95 -36.75
CA GLN A 506 15.83 -12.04 -36.40
C GLN A 506 16.66 -12.25 -37.66
N VAL A 507 17.77 -11.52 -37.77
CA VAL A 507 18.76 -11.74 -38.82
C VAL A 507 19.83 -12.68 -38.27
N ARG A 508 19.92 -13.90 -38.85
CA ARG A 508 20.97 -14.86 -38.52
C ARG A 508 22.09 -14.78 -39.55
N VAL A 509 23.29 -14.44 -39.12
CA VAL A 509 24.50 -14.43 -39.96
C VAL A 509 25.30 -15.68 -39.61
N ASN A 510 25.40 -16.61 -40.55
CA ASN A 510 26.32 -17.75 -40.45
C ASN A 510 27.63 -17.34 -41.12
N VAL A 511 28.73 -17.46 -40.38
CA VAL A 511 30.08 -17.27 -40.93
C VAL A 511 30.60 -18.66 -41.27
N ASP A 512 30.83 -18.90 -42.56
CA ASP A 512 31.43 -20.14 -43.08
C ASP A 512 32.92 -20.27 -42.73
#